data_AF-A0A7G9SDZ5-F1
#
_entry.id   AF-A0A7G9SDZ5-F1
#
_cell.length_a   1.000
_cell.length_b   1.000
_cell.length_c   1.000
_cell.angle_alpha   90.00
_cell.angle_beta   90.00
_cell.angle_gamma   90.00
#
_symmetry.space_group_name_H-M   'P 1'
#
loop_
_entity.id
_entity.type
_entity.pdbx_description
1 polymer ?
#
loop_
_entity_poly.entity_id
_entity_poly.type
_entity_poly.pdbx_seq_one_letter_code
_entity_poly.pdbx_strand_id
1 'polypeptide(L)'
;MDAVAAWQELIGKAHRLSWSSRLPRIVMFLAQGPLLWLGLAALWIRFRSRSDVGGAATLPIALGPIVVLTVAAIVLPMPPFRHYMLPIVAPLILWLAKYGWRSVAPRLNRPLTPGTLGVLGVILVSGTARTIVDSVRSPPDLRLLAVERQAHALAKFGDPAEGLVAGLEPVRLIDSGLPFDPRFATGPFLFRAGNLVRCDDPTLCPATFDTLDHLADSRPAMIITGHERATPKALAGGLDGSLERWMRRSGYRRVATAGLTSVWKSSWRGSSRAAP
;
A
#
# COMPACT_ATOMS: atom_id res chain seq x y z
N MET A 1 -17.96 -11.82 11.84
CA MET A 1 -18.07 -11.50 10.40
C MET A 1 -16.69 -11.10 9.90
N ASP A 2 -16.27 -11.57 8.73
CA ASP A 2 -14.97 -11.21 8.16
C ASP A 2 -14.92 -9.72 7.82
N ALA A 3 -14.07 -9.01 8.53
CA ALA A 3 -13.73 -7.60 8.36
C ALA A 3 -13.61 -7.16 6.89
N VAL A 4 -12.85 -7.95 6.15
CA VAL A 4 -12.53 -7.70 4.75
C VAL A 4 -13.78 -7.85 3.89
N ALA A 5 -14.62 -8.84 4.16
CA ALA A 5 -15.86 -9.05 3.42
C ALA A 5 -16.85 -7.91 3.64
N ALA A 6 -17.10 -7.55 4.90
CA ALA A 6 -17.99 -6.44 5.26
C ALA A 6 -17.51 -5.10 4.66
N TRP A 7 -16.20 -4.82 4.72
CA TRP A 7 -15.64 -3.63 4.08
C TRP A 7 -15.79 -3.64 2.56
N GLN A 8 -15.52 -4.77 1.89
CA GLN A 8 -15.69 -4.88 0.44
C GLN A 8 -17.16 -4.74 0.03
N GLU A 9 -18.10 -5.25 0.83
CA GLU A 9 -19.53 -5.09 0.63
C GLU A 9 -19.95 -3.61 0.76
N LEU A 10 -19.52 -2.94 1.84
CA LEU A 10 -19.77 -1.52 2.08
C LEU A 10 -19.35 -0.63 0.91
N ILE A 11 -18.23 -0.93 0.26
CA ILE A 11 -17.72 -0.17 -0.89
C ILE A 11 -18.19 -0.70 -2.25
N GLY A 12 -19.17 -1.62 -2.28
CA GLY A 12 -19.77 -2.17 -3.51
C GLY A 12 -18.81 -3.07 -4.32
N LYS A 13 -17.81 -3.66 -3.66
CA LYS A 13 -16.73 -4.45 -4.27
C LYS A 13 -16.66 -5.88 -3.75
N ALA A 14 -17.74 -6.42 -3.19
CA ALA A 14 -17.82 -7.82 -2.75
C ALA A 14 -17.38 -8.80 -3.86
N HIS A 15 -17.72 -8.52 -5.12
CA HIS A 15 -17.28 -9.32 -6.28
C HIS A 15 -15.76 -9.50 -6.39
N ARG A 16 -14.95 -8.63 -5.76
CA ARG A 16 -13.48 -8.75 -5.77
C ARG A 16 -12.94 -9.92 -4.97
N LEU A 17 -13.78 -10.52 -4.13
CA LEU A 17 -13.44 -11.70 -3.34
C LEU A 17 -13.69 -13.00 -4.12
N SER A 18 -14.39 -12.95 -5.26
CA SER A 18 -14.62 -14.14 -6.08
C SER A 18 -13.35 -14.63 -6.78
N TRP A 19 -13.23 -15.95 -6.93
CA TRP A 19 -12.15 -16.56 -7.73
C TRP A 19 -12.15 -16.08 -9.18
N SER A 20 -13.32 -15.82 -9.76
CA SER A 20 -13.47 -15.33 -11.15
C SER A 20 -12.84 -13.96 -11.36
N SER A 21 -12.87 -13.07 -10.37
CA SER A 21 -12.24 -11.75 -10.47
C SER A 21 -10.77 -11.73 -10.03
N ARG A 22 -10.30 -12.82 -9.40
CA ARG A 22 -8.97 -12.96 -8.82
C ARG A 22 -7.91 -13.35 -9.84
N LEU A 23 -8.13 -14.45 -10.57
CA LEU A 23 -7.16 -14.96 -11.54
C LEU A 23 -6.77 -13.90 -12.59
N PRO A 24 -7.73 -13.17 -13.21
CA PRO A 24 -7.39 -12.12 -14.15
C PRO A 24 -6.53 -11.01 -13.54
N ARG A 25 -6.75 -10.66 -12.25
CA ARG A 25 -5.94 -9.65 -11.56
C ARG A 25 -4.53 -10.12 -11.29
N ILE A 26 -4.34 -11.36 -10.86
CA ILE A 26 -3.01 -11.92 -10.62
C ILE A 26 -2.23 -11.93 -11.93
N VAL A 27 -2.83 -12.43 -13.02
CA VAL A 27 -2.21 -12.39 -14.36
C VAL A 27 -1.89 -10.96 -14.78
N MET A 28 -2.83 -10.03 -14.59
CA MET A 28 -2.61 -8.61 -14.88
C MET A 28 -1.49 -8.00 -14.04
N PHE A 29 -1.35 -8.34 -12.76
CA PHE A 29 -0.27 -7.84 -11.90
C PHE A 29 1.09 -8.41 -12.29
N LEU A 30 1.14 -9.70 -12.64
CA LEU A 30 2.36 -10.32 -13.17
C LEU A 30 2.76 -9.69 -14.51
N ALA A 31 1.78 -9.40 -15.38
CA ALA A 31 1.98 -8.77 -16.69
C ALA A 31 2.38 -7.28 -16.61
N GLN A 32 1.97 -6.58 -15.56
CA GLN A 32 2.35 -5.18 -15.30
C GLN A 32 3.80 -5.03 -14.84
N GLY A 33 4.48 -6.14 -14.54
CA GLY A 33 5.88 -6.16 -14.11
C GLY A 33 6.73 -7.14 -14.95
N PRO A 34 8.00 -7.32 -14.58
CA PRO A 34 8.87 -8.28 -15.25
C PRO A 34 8.50 -9.74 -14.91
N LEU A 35 7.69 -9.97 -13.87
CA LEU A 35 7.43 -11.28 -13.30
C LEU A 35 6.80 -12.28 -14.27
N LEU A 36 5.84 -11.85 -15.09
CA LEU A 36 5.26 -12.74 -16.10
C LEU A 36 6.32 -13.21 -17.09
N TRP A 37 7.13 -12.28 -17.60
CA TRP A 37 8.19 -12.59 -18.56
C TRP A 37 9.29 -13.46 -17.97
N LEU A 38 9.70 -13.20 -16.73
CA LEU A 38 10.64 -14.04 -16.01
C LEU A 38 10.08 -15.46 -15.82
N GLY A 39 8.81 -15.59 -15.44
CA GLY A 39 8.12 -16.87 -15.33
C GLY A 39 8.07 -17.63 -16.66
N LEU A 40 7.69 -16.96 -17.75
CA LEU A 40 7.64 -17.54 -19.09
C LEU A 40 9.02 -17.95 -19.60
N ALA A 41 10.03 -17.09 -19.46
CA ALA A 41 11.41 -17.38 -19.86
C ALA A 41 11.95 -18.59 -19.11
N ALA A 42 11.67 -18.68 -17.81
CA ALA A 42 12.16 -19.74 -16.99
C ALA A 42 11.42 -21.07 -17.28
N LEU A 43 10.11 -21.02 -17.55
CA LEU A 43 9.32 -22.15 -18.06
C LEU A 43 9.85 -22.65 -19.42
N TRP A 44 10.17 -21.72 -20.33
CA TRP A 44 10.75 -22.02 -21.64
C TRP A 44 12.10 -22.73 -21.52
N ILE A 45 13.02 -22.19 -20.72
CA ILE A 45 14.34 -22.80 -20.45
C ILE A 45 14.17 -24.21 -19.87
N ARG A 46 13.20 -24.38 -18.96
CA ARG A 46 12.88 -25.67 -18.35
C ARG A 46 12.39 -26.70 -19.36
N PHE A 47 11.53 -26.31 -20.28
CA PHE A 47 11.03 -27.20 -21.34
C PHE A 47 12.14 -27.57 -22.31
N ARG A 48 12.94 -26.61 -22.75
CA ARG A 48 14.06 -26.88 -23.67
C ARG A 48 15.13 -27.77 -23.05
N SER A 49 15.45 -27.56 -21.77
CA SER A 49 16.44 -28.38 -21.05
C SER A 49 15.98 -29.82 -20.80
N ARG A 50 14.68 -30.14 -20.92
CA ARG A 50 14.22 -31.54 -20.85
C ARG A 50 14.66 -32.36 -22.06
N SER A 51 14.83 -31.73 -23.20
CA SER A 51 15.16 -32.42 -24.46
C SER A 51 16.64 -32.79 -24.58
N ASP A 52 17.53 -32.10 -23.86
CA ASP A 52 18.99 -32.23 -24.02
C ASP A 52 19.63 -33.26 -23.06
N VAL A 53 18.89 -33.91 -22.16
CA VAL A 53 19.51 -34.59 -21.02
C VAL A 53 18.93 -35.98 -20.73
N GLY A 54 19.55 -36.99 -21.33
CA GLY A 54 19.56 -38.39 -20.87
C GLY A 54 20.51 -38.65 -19.68
N GLY A 55 21.09 -37.61 -19.07
CA GLY A 55 21.97 -37.73 -17.91
C GLY A 55 21.37 -37.05 -16.70
N ALA A 56 20.80 -37.82 -15.77
CA ALA A 56 20.20 -37.41 -14.49
C ALA A 56 20.69 -36.06 -13.93
N ALA A 57 20.15 -34.95 -14.46
CA ALA A 57 20.30 -33.65 -13.86
C ALA A 57 19.32 -33.67 -12.70
N THR A 58 19.78 -34.20 -11.57
CA THR A 58 19.13 -34.04 -10.27
C THR A 58 18.77 -32.57 -10.16
N LEU A 59 17.47 -32.27 -10.30
CA LEU A 59 16.95 -30.99 -9.87
C LEU A 59 17.52 -30.76 -8.47
N PRO A 60 17.94 -29.55 -8.09
CA PRO A 60 17.78 -29.22 -6.69
C PRO A 60 16.28 -29.38 -6.43
N ILE A 61 15.88 -30.53 -5.89
CA ILE A 61 14.50 -30.88 -5.58
C ILE A 61 13.85 -29.75 -4.75
N ALA A 62 14.66 -28.89 -4.11
CA ALA A 62 14.25 -27.71 -3.37
C ALA A 62 13.65 -26.54 -4.19
N LEU A 63 14.13 -26.18 -5.40
CA LEU A 63 13.69 -24.92 -6.04
C LEU A 63 12.28 -24.98 -6.63
N GLY A 64 11.87 -26.11 -7.18
CA GLY A 64 10.51 -26.30 -7.72
C GLY A 64 9.43 -26.11 -6.64
N PRO A 65 9.50 -26.82 -5.51
CA PRO A 65 8.62 -26.62 -4.37
C PRO A 65 8.63 -25.20 -3.83
N ILE A 66 9.79 -24.52 -3.75
CA ILE A 66 9.84 -23.10 -3.32
C ILE A 66 9.04 -22.21 -4.28
N VAL A 67 9.19 -22.38 -5.60
CA VAL A 67 8.41 -21.60 -6.57
C VAL A 67 6.92 -21.91 -6.43
N VAL A 68 6.54 -23.19 -6.30
CA VAL A 68 5.13 -23.60 -6.12
C VAL A 68 4.54 -23.03 -4.83
N LEU A 69 5.25 -23.14 -3.71
CA LEU A 69 4.83 -22.59 -2.42
C LEU A 69 4.72 -21.06 -2.47
N THR A 70 5.62 -20.40 -3.18
CA THR A 70 5.58 -18.95 -3.37
C THR A 70 4.40 -18.53 -4.24
N VAL A 71 4.10 -19.27 -5.31
CA VAL A 71 2.88 -19.08 -6.12
C VAL A 71 1.63 -19.30 -5.27
N ALA A 72 1.60 -20.36 -4.45
CA ALA A 72 0.50 -20.61 -3.53
C ALA A 72 0.33 -19.45 -2.54
N ALA A 73 1.42 -18.95 -1.94
CA ALA A 73 1.41 -17.79 -1.05
C ALA A 73 0.97 -16.50 -1.75
N ILE A 74 1.14 -16.40 -3.07
CA ILE A 74 0.63 -15.31 -3.90
C ILE A 74 -0.88 -15.44 -4.14
N VAL A 75 -1.37 -16.65 -4.44
CA VAL A 75 -2.79 -16.87 -4.75
C VAL A 75 -3.63 -17.22 -3.52
N LEU A 76 -3.10 -17.17 -2.29
CA LEU A 76 -3.89 -17.41 -1.08
C LEU A 76 -4.49 -16.13 -0.45
N PRO A 77 -3.78 -14.99 -0.32
CA PRO A 77 -4.31 -13.79 0.31
C PRO A 77 -5.44 -13.11 -0.49
N MET A 78 -6.51 -12.73 0.20
CA MET A 78 -7.65 -12.02 -0.38
C MET A 78 -7.79 -10.61 0.22
N PRO A 79 -7.93 -9.55 -0.60
CA PRO A 79 -7.84 -9.52 -2.07
C PRO A 79 -6.37 -9.60 -2.58
N PRO A 80 -6.13 -9.94 -3.86
CA PRO A 80 -4.77 -9.92 -4.39
C PRO A 80 -4.25 -8.48 -4.48
N PHE A 81 -3.07 -8.23 -3.90
CA PHE A 81 -2.33 -6.97 -4.04
C PHE A 81 -1.02 -7.19 -4.81
N ARG A 82 -0.55 -6.15 -5.50
CA ARG A 82 0.70 -6.21 -6.29
C ARG A 82 1.92 -6.59 -5.47
N HIS A 83 2.04 -6.06 -4.25
CA HIS A 83 3.20 -6.31 -3.38
C HIS A 83 3.28 -7.78 -2.94
N TYR A 84 2.18 -8.53 -2.96
CA TYR A 84 2.22 -9.98 -2.72
C TYR A 84 2.97 -10.76 -3.78
N MET A 85 3.18 -10.18 -4.98
CA MET A 85 3.95 -10.83 -6.04
C MET A 85 5.47 -10.73 -5.80
N LEU A 86 5.94 -9.79 -4.96
CA LEU A 86 7.38 -9.54 -4.77
C LEU A 86 8.18 -10.77 -4.30
N PRO A 87 7.67 -11.63 -3.39
CA PRO A 87 8.40 -12.80 -2.94
C PRO A 87 8.78 -13.79 -4.05
N ILE A 88 8.07 -13.81 -5.19
CA ILE A 88 8.41 -14.72 -6.31
C ILE A 88 9.61 -14.23 -7.13
N VAL A 89 9.99 -12.95 -6.98
CA VAL A 89 11.11 -12.37 -7.72
C VAL A 89 12.42 -13.11 -7.40
N ALA A 90 12.74 -13.28 -6.11
CA ALA A 90 13.97 -13.92 -5.67
C ALA A 90 14.12 -15.38 -6.17
N PRO A 91 13.14 -16.29 -5.97
CA PRO A 91 13.25 -17.66 -6.48
C PRO A 91 13.27 -17.71 -8.02
N LEU A 92 12.57 -16.82 -8.72
CA LEU A 92 12.65 -16.74 -10.19
C LEU A 92 14.04 -16.29 -10.66
N ILE A 93 14.65 -15.29 -10.01
CA ILE A 93 16.01 -14.84 -10.32
C ILE A 93 17.00 -15.97 -10.08
N LEU A 94 16.93 -16.67 -8.94
CA LEU A 94 17.81 -17.80 -8.64
C LEU A 94 17.62 -18.95 -9.65
N TRP A 95 16.38 -19.19 -10.06
CA TRP A 95 16.06 -20.20 -11.07
C TRP A 95 16.64 -19.83 -12.44
N LEU A 96 16.44 -18.59 -12.88
CA LEU A 96 17.00 -18.05 -14.11
C LEU A 96 18.54 -17.98 -14.08
N ALA A 97 19.13 -17.61 -12.95
CA ALA A 97 20.57 -17.62 -12.79
C ALA A 97 21.10 -19.05 -12.92
N LYS A 98 20.53 -20.04 -12.21
CA LYS A 98 21.03 -21.42 -12.28
C LYS A 98 20.92 -22.03 -13.68
N TYR A 99 19.76 -21.91 -14.32
CA TYR A 99 19.49 -22.58 -15.60
C TYR A 99 19.86 -21.72 -16.80
N GLY A 100 19.57 -20.42 -16.73
CA GLY A 100 19.94 -19.45 -17.77
C GLY A 100 21.44 -19.21 -17.82
N TRP A 101 22.15 -19.09 -16.69
CA TRP A 101 23.61 -18.85 -16.72
C TRP A 101 24.36 -19.99 -17.40
N ARG A 102 23.98 -21.25 -17.21
CA ARG A 102 24.63 -22.37 -17.92
C ARG A 102 24.43 -22.30 -19.43
N SER A 103 23.26 -21.86 -19.88
CA SER A 103 22.96 -21.71 -21.31
C SER A 103 23.51 -20.40 -21.91
N VAL A 104 23.78 -19.40 -21.08
CA VAL A 104 24.13 -18.03 -21.51
C VAL A 104 25.61 -17.72 -21.27
N ALA A 105 26.28 -18.29 -20.26
CA ALA A 105 27.69 -18.05 -19.94
C ALA A 105 28.66 -18.37 -21.11
N PRO A 106 28.52 -19.47 -21.87
CA PRO A 106 29.36 -19.70 -23.05
C PRO A 106 29.11 -18.69 -24.17
N ARG A 107 27.96 -18.01 -24.15
CA ARG A 107 27.53 -17.01 -25.12
C ARG A 107 27.74 -15.58 -24.62
N LEU A 108 28.16 -15.35 -23.37
CA LEU A 108 28.42 -14.01 -22.84
C LEU A 108 29.60 -13.33 -23.55
N ASN A 109 30.57 -14.12 -24.03
CA ASN A 109 31.68 -13.63 -24.85
C ASN A 109 31.29 -13.40 -26.32
N ARG A 110 30.04 -13.69 -26.71
CA ARG A 110 29.51 -13.36 -28.04
C ARG A 110 28.76 -12.04 -27.96
N PRO A 111 28.81 -11.20 -29.01
CA PRO A 111 28.03 -9.98 -29.05
C PRO A 111 26.54 -10.33 -28.89
N LEU A 112 25.84 -9.58 -28.03
CA LEU A 112 24.41 -9.73 -27.83
C LEU A 112 23.71 -9.52 -29.17
N THR A 113 22.91 -10.51 -29.59
CA THR A 113 22.14 -10.37 -30.82
C THR A 113 21.06 -9.28 -30.66
N PRO A 114 20.67 -8.57 -31.73
CA PRO A 114 19.59 -7.59 -31.68
C PRO A 114 18.29 -8.16 -31.08
N GLY A 115 18.00 -9.45 -31.30
CA GLY A 115 16.85 -10.12 -30.71
C GLY A 115 16.93 -10.26 -29.18
N THR A 116 18.11 -10.59 -28.64
CA THR A 116 18.32 -10.67 -27.18
C THR A 116 18.18 -9.31 -26.52
N LEU A 117 18.75 -8.27 -27.14
CA LEU A 117 18.59 -6.88 -26.70
C LEU A 117 17.12 -6.44 -26.74
N GLY A 118 16.39 -6.82 -27.79
CA GLY A 118 14.95 -6.58 -27.90
C GLY A 118 14.16 -7.18 -26.73
N VAL A 119 14.41 -8.45 -26.39
CA VAL A 119 13.72 -9.12 -25.27
C VAL A 119 14.06 -8.46 -23.92
N LEU A 120 15.34 -8.17 -23.66
CA LEU A 120 15.75 -7.45 -22.44
C LEU A 120 15.11 -6.06 -22.36
N GLY A 121 15.07 -5.34 -23.49
CA GLY A 121 14.39 -4.06 -23.61
C GLY A 121 12.90 -4.16 -23.28
N VAL A 122 12.20 -5.18 -23.79
CA VAL A 122 10.78 -5.42 -23.47
C VAL A 122 10.59 -5.71 -21.98
N ILE A 123 11.43 -6.54 -21.35
CA ILE A 123 11.34 -6.84 -19.91
C ILE A 123 11.55 -5.57 -19.08
N LEU A 124 12.58 -4.77 -19.41
CA LEU A 124 12.91 -3.54 -18.70
C LEU A 124 11.80 -2.50 -18.86
N VAL A 125 11.35 -2.25 -20.09
CA VAL A 125 10.30 -1.27 -20.40
C VAL A 125 8.97 -1.71 -19.80
N SER A 126 8.53 -2.97 -19.98
CA SER A 126 7.28 -3.43 -19.38
C SER A 126 7.32 -3.39 -17.84
N GLY A 127 8.46 -3.72 -17.23
CA GLY A 127 8.65 -3.69 -15.78
C GLY A 127 8.68 -2.29 -15.16
N THR A 128 9.09 -1.27 -15.93
CA THR A 128 9.29 0.09 -15.41
C THR A 128 8.30 1.11 -15.95
N ALA A 129 7.69 0.88 -17.12
CA ALA A 129 6.84 1.84 -17.81
C ALA A 129 5.69 2.31 -16.92
N ARG A 130 5.05 1.39 -16.20
CA ARG A 130 3.97 1.77 -15.30
C ARG A 130 4.46 2.60 -14.12
N THR A 131 5.57 2.23 -13.51
CA THR A 131 6.18 3.03 -12.43
C THR A 131 6.55 4.42 -12.91
N ILE A 132 7.10 4.54 -14.13
CA ILE A 132 7.43 5.82 -14.76
C ILE A 132 6.16 6.64 -15.01
N VAL A 133 5.13 6.05 -15.64
CA VAL A 133 3.85 6.70 -15.91
C VAL A 133 3.18 7.16 -14.62
N ASP A 134 3.10 6.29 -13.62
CA ASP A 134 2.50 6.59 -12.32
C ASP A 134 3.32 7.69 -11.61
N SER A 135 4.65 7.70 -11.72
CA SER A 135 5.51 8.76 -11.15
C SER A 135 5.33 10.11 -11.86
N VAL A 136 5.20 10.12 -13.18
CA VAL A 136 4.98 11.35 -13.98
C VAL A 136 3.59 11.91 -13.75
N ARG A 137 2.57 11.05 -13.64
CA ARG A 137 1.17 11.44 -13.42
C ARG A 137 0.83 11.71 -11.96
N SER A 138 1.69 11.31 -11.02
CA SER A 138 1.44 11.55 -9.60
C SER A 138 1.37 13.05 -9.32
N PRO A 139 0.31 13.53 -8.64
CA PRO A 139 0.23 14.90 -8.16
C PRO A 139 1.52 15.31 -7.45
N PRO A 140 1.98 16.56 -7.59
CA PRO A 140 3.18 17.06 -6.91
C PRO A 140 3.13 16.79 -5.39
N ASP A 141 1.93 16.89 -4.82
CA ASP A 141 1.63 16.73 -3.39
C ASP A 141 1.79 15.28 -2.86
N LEU A 142 1.92 14.29 -3.75
CA LEU A 142 2.14 12.88 -3.41
C LEU A 142 3.61 12.45 -3.52
N ARG A 143 4.51 13.36 -3.90
CA ARG A 143 5.96 13.09 -3.94
C ARG A 143 6.52 13.07 -2.51
N LEU A 144 7.53 12.23 -2.25
CA LEU A 144 8.11 12.07 -0.92
C LEU A 144 8.52 13.43 -0.28
N LEU A 145 9.20 14.28 -1.04
CA LEU A 145 9.59 15.63 -0.58
C LEU A 145 8.40 16.57 -0.31
N ALA A 146 7.25 16.34 -0.96
CA ALA A 146 6.06 17.13 -0.70
C ALA A 146 5.38 16.71 0.62
N VAL A 147 5.45 15.43 1.00
CA VAL A 147 4.96 14.93 2.29
C VAL A 147 5.72 15.61 3.44
N GLU A 148 7.05 15.66 3.36
CA GLU A 148 7.93 16.30 4.34
C GLU A 148 7.68 17.82 4.44
N ARG A 149 7.66 18.52 3.30
CA ARG A 149 7.34 19.96 3.26
C ARG A 149 5.95 20.25 3.82
N GLN A 150 4.98 19.39 3.59
CA GLN A 150 3.64 19.53 4.16
C GLN A 150 3.66 19.33 5.67
N ALA A 151 4.39 18.33 6.18
CA ALA A 151 4.54 18.11 7.62
C ALA A 151 5.12 19.35 8.32
N HIS A 152 6.22 19.91 7.81
CA HIS A 152 6.79 21.15 8.34
C HIS A 152 5.86 22.36 8.19
N ALA A 153 5.09 22.44 7.09
CA ALA A 153 4.12 23.52 6.92
C ALA A 153 2.97 23.43 7.95
N LEU A 154 2.60 22.22 8.39
CA LEU A 154 1.58 22.01 9.41
C LEU A 154 1.98 22.54 10.78
N ALA A 155 3.29 22.58 11.10
CA ALA A 155 3.81 23.20 12.32
C ALA A 155 3.35 24.65 12.50
N LYS A 156 3.13 25.39 11.41
CA LYS A 156 2.66 26.79 11.45
C LYS A 156 1.22 26.93 11.90
N PHE A 157 0.46 25.84 11.88
CA PHE A 157 -0.95 25.83 12.24
C PHE A 157 -1.18 25.29 13.65
N GLY A 158 -0.19 24.71 14.32
CA GLY A 158 -0.36 24.15 15.67
C GLY A 158 0.65 24.73 16.64
N ASP A 159 0.31 24.67 17.93
CA ASP A 159 1.28 24.83 19.02
C ASP A 159 1.31 23.47 19.76
N PRO A 160 2.51 22.86 19.99
CA PRO A 160 2.62 21.65 20.79
C PRO A 160 1.92 21.72 22.15
N ALA A 161 1.79 22.91 22.74
CA ALA A 161 1.10 23.12 24.02
C ALA A 161 -0.44 23.12 23.91
N GLU A 162 -1.01 23.30 22.72
CA GLU A 162 -2.47 23.30 22.52
C GLU A 162 -3.09 21.89 22.60
N GLY A 163 -2.29 20.84 22.45
CA GLY A 163 -2.70 19.44 22.60
C GLY A 163 -2.40 18.58 21.38
N LEU A 164 -3.01 17.39 21.34
CA LEU A 164 -2.72 16.35 20.34
C LEU A 164 -3.23 16.73 18.94
N VAL A 165 -2.48 16.28 17.93
CA VAL A 165 -2.81 16.45 16.51
C VAL A 165 -3.11 15.09 15.90
N ALA A 166 -4.24 14.97 15.22
CA ALA A 166 -4.67 13.73 14.58
C ALA A 166 -4.80 13.87 13.07
N GLY A 167 -4.80 12.73 12.37
CA GLY A 167 -5.09 12.67 10.94
C GLY A 167 -5.01 11.24 10.42
N LEU A 168 -5.74 10.95 9.35
CA LEU A 168 -5.75 9.61 8.76
C LEU A 168 -4.44 9.25 8.04
N GLU A 169 -3.55 10.21 7.76
CA GLU A 169 -2.24 9.97 7.17
C GLU A 169 -1.09 10.38 8.12
N PRO A 170 -0.72 9.52 9.08
CA PRO A 170 0.30 9.84 10.10
C PRO A 170 1.66 10.26 9.50
N VAL A 171 2.00 9.73 8.33
CA VAL A 171 3.24 10.05 7.62
C VAL A 171 3.36 11.54 7.27
N ARG A 172 2.25 12.27 7.16
CA ARG A 172 2.23 13.73 6.94
C ARG A 172 2.29 14.56 8.21
N LEU A 173 2.25 13.91 9.37
CA LEU A 173 2.22 14.56 10.68
C LEU A 173 3.51 14.32 11.47
N ILE A 174 4.15 13.17 11.27
CA ILE A 174 5.27 12.71 12.10
C ILE A 174 6.45 13.70 12.12
N ASP A 175 6.66 14.45 11.04
CA ASP A 175 7.75 15.41 10.89
C ASP A 175 7.30 16.88 11.08
N SER A 176 6.11 17.09 11.65
CA SER A 176 5.60 18.44 11.95
C SER A 176 6.12 19.01 13.27
N GLY A 177 6.72 18.18 14.13
CA GLY A 177 7.09 18.56 15.50
C GLY A 177 5.90 18.72 16.45
N LEU A 178 4.67 18.47 16.00
CA LEU A 178 3.46 18.51 16.83
C LEU A 178 3.21 17.14 17.49
N PRO A 179 2.67 17.10 18.72
CA PRO A 179 2.40 15.84 19.41
C PRO A 179 1.25 15.10 18.70
N PHE A 180 1.54 13.89 18.23
CA PHE A 180 0.61 13.10 17.43
C PHE A 180 -0.34 12.27 18.31
N ASP A 181 -1.62 12.22 17.95
CA ASP A 181 -2.62 11.41 18.64
C ASP A 181 -2.45 9.91 18.32
N PRO A 182 -2.07 9.06 19.30
CA PRO A 182 -1.77 7.65 19.05
C PRO A 182 -2.99 6.87 18.55
N ARG A 183 -4.22 7.32 18.81
CA ARG A 183 -5.45 6.67 18.31
C ARG A 183 -5.53 6.69 16.79
N PHE A 184 -4.80 7.58 16.14
CA PHE A 184 -4.72 7.67 14.68
C PHE A 184 -3.47 7.01 14.08
N ALA A 185 -2.59 6.39 14.89
CA ALA A 185 -1.29 5.87 14.43
C ALA A 185 -1.38 4.83 13.31
N THR A 186 -2.47 4.09 13.25
CA THR A 186 -2.74 3.07 12.23
C THR A 186 -3.27 3.66 10.91
N GLY A 187 -3.49 4.97 10.87
CA GLY A 187 -3.92 5.71 9.70
C GLY A 187 -5.24 5.19 9.10
N PRO A 188 -5.36 5.13 7.76
CA PRO A 188 -6.63 4.85 7.11
C PRO A 188 -6.96 3.35 7.18
N PHE A 189 -6.02 2.47 7.52
CA PHE A 189 -6.22 1.02 7.51
C PHE A 189 -7.16 0.58 8.62
N LEU A 190 -6.85 0.95 9.87
CA LEU A 190 -7.72 0.62 10.99
C LEU A 190 -8.96 1.51 11.03
N PHE A 191 -8.87 2.72 10.47
CA PHE A 191 -10.04 3.58 10.35
C PHE A 191 -11.19 2.91 9.59
N ARG A 192 -10.85 2.09 8.58
CA ARG A 192 -11.78 1.28 7.77
C ARG A 192 -12.31 0.03 8.49
N ALA A 193 -11.74 -0.34 9.62
CA ALA A 193 -12.12 -1.54 10.35
C ALA A 193 -13.43 -1.37 11.14
N GLY A 194 -13.83 -0.13 11.46
CA GLY A 194 -15.05 0.11 12.24
C GLY A 194 -15.05 -0.61 13.58
N ASN A 195 -16.18 -1.24 13.90
CA ASN A 195 -16.43 -1.96 15.16
C ASN A 195 -15.65 -3.28 15.35
N LEU A 196 -14.74 -3.64 14.46
CA LEU A 196 -13.93 -4.87 14.60
C LEU A 196 -12.94 -4.79 15.75
N VAL A 197 -12.49 -3.59 16.08
CA VAL A 197 -11.57 -3.37 17.19
C VAL A 197 -12.42 -3.24 18.45
N ARG A 198 -12.35 -4.25 19.32
CA ARG A 198 -12.86 -4.12 20.68
C ARG A 198 -11.86 -3.29 21.48
N CYS A 199 -12.36 -2.22 22.08
CA CYS A 199 -11.57 -1.34 22.91
C CYS A 199 -12.07 -1.46 24.34
N ASP A 200 -11.22 -1.99 25.23
CA ASP A 200 -11.49 -2.01 26.66
C ASP A 200 -11.14 -0.64 27.30
N ASP A 201 -10.16 0.07 26.73
CA ASP A 201 -9.77 1.43 27.13
C ASP A 201 -10.06 2.44 25.98
N PRO A 202 -11.00 3.39 26.18
CA PRO A 202 -11.33 4.42 25.19
C PRO A 202 -10.15 5.35 24.82
N THR A 203 -9.18 5.52 25.72
CA THR A 203 -8.04 6.43 25.52
C THR A 203 -7.00 5.84 24.56
N LEU A 204 -6.91 4.51 24.51
CA LEU A 204 -6.07 3.75 23.60
C LEU A 204 -6.85 3.22 22.39
N CYS A 205 -8.16 3.47 22.35
CA CYS A 205 -9.01 2.97 21.30
C CYS A 205 -8.67 3.61 19.96
N PRO A 206 -8.31 2.83 18.94
CA PRO A 206 -8.01 3.37 17.64
C PRO A 206 -9.23 4.08 17.04
N ALA A 207 -8.97 5.20 16.37
CA ALA A 207 -10.00 5.94 15.66
C ALA A 207 -10.47 5.11 14.47
N THR A 208 -11.76 4.82 14.43
CA THR A 208 -12.48 4.16 13.35
C THR A 208 -13.76 4.91 13.03
N PHE A 209 -14.41 4.59 11.92
CA PHE A 209 -15.69 5.24 11.59
C PHE A 209 -16.77 5.05 12.66
N ASP A 210 -16.72 3.95 13.44
CA ASP A 210 -17.67 3.64 14.51
C ASP A 210 -17.24 4.20 15.88
N THR A 211 -15.95 4.48 16.07
CA THR A 211 -15.39 4.93 17.36
C THR A 211 -15.13 6.44 17.43
N LEU A 212 -15.51 7.21 16.41
CA LEU A 212 -15.31 8.66 16.38
C LEU A 212 -15.93 9.38 17.58
N ASP A 213 -17.07 8.91 18.09
CA ASP A 213 -17.74 9.54 19.21
C ASP A 213 -16.97 9.38 20.54
N HIS A 214 -16.10 8.37 20.66
CA HIS A 214 -15.18 8.23 21.80
C HIS A 214 -14.09 9.32 21.84
N LEU A 215 -13.87 10.02 20.72
CA LEU A 215 -12.97 11.17 20.71
C LEU A 215 -13.56 12.38 21.44
N ALA A 216 -14.85 12.38 21.79
CA ALA A 216 -15.51 13.49 22.47
C ALA A 216 -14.92 13.79 23.86
N ASP A 217 -14.46 12.75 24.57
CA ASP A 217 -13.95 12.82 25.95
C ASP A 217 -12.51 13.34 26.01
N SER A 218 -11.74 13.14 24.95
CA SER A 218 -10.39 13.65 24.80
C SER A 218 -10.18 14.04 23.34
N ARG A 219 -10.52 15.29 23.01
CA ARG A 219 -10.53 15.78 21.63
C ARG A 219 -9.13 16.19 21.19
N PRO A 220 -8.65 15.78 20.00
CA PRO A 220 -7.45 16.37 19.42
C PRO A 220 -7.63 17.88 19.25
N ALA A 221 -6.61 18.67 19.58
CA ALA A 221 -6.63 20.12 19.38
C ALA A 221 -6.75 20.46 17.89
N MET A 222 -6.14 19.64 17.05
CA MET A 222 -6.13 19.80 15.60
C MET A 222 -6.30 18.45 14.90
N ILE A 223 -7.05 18.44 13.80
CA ILE A 223 -7.24 17.27 12.94
C ILE A 223 -6.98 17.64 11.48
N ILE A 224 -6.19 16.84 10.79
CA ILE A 224 -5.79 17.05 9.40
C ILE A 224 -6.53 16.08 8.47
N THR A 225 -7.19 16.61 7.45
CA THR A 225 -7.89 15.84 6.40
C THR A 225 -7.50 16.33 5.00
N GLY A 226 -7.98 15.64 3.95
CA GLY A 226 -7.87 16.08 2.56
C GLY A 226 -7.39 15.00 1.60
N HIS A 227 -6.58 14.07 2.10
CA HIS A 227 -5.82 13.13 1.28
C HIS A 227 -6.53 11.78 1.10
N GLU A 228 -7.43 11.43 2.01
CA GLU A 228 -8.29 10.25 1.90
C GLU A 228 -9.68 10.59 1.34
N ARG A 229 -9.88 11.82 0.82
CA ARG A 229 -11.16 12.23 0.19
C ARG A 229 -11.50 11.47 -1.08
N ALA A 230 -10.50 11.03 -1.84
CA ALA A 230 -10.70 10.33 -3.11
C ALA A 230 -10.90 8.80 -2.93
N THR A 231 -10.68 8.28 -1.73
CA THR A 231 -10.60 6.83 -1.50
C THR A 231 -11.34 6.43 -0.23
N PRO A 232 -12.19 5.39 -0.27
CA PRO A 232 -12.76 4.79 -1.46
C PRO A 232 -13.79 5.74 -2.12
N LYS A 233 -13.80 5.82 -3.45
CA LYS A 233 -14.80 6.60 -4.23
C LYS A 233 -16.27 6.27 -3.91
N ALA A 234 -16.53 5.09 -3.35
CA ALA A 234 -17.87 4.65 -2.96
C ALA A 234 -18.39 5.38 -1.71
N LEU A 235 -17.52 5.98 -0.91
CA LEU A 235 -17.92 6.78 0.24
C LEU A 235 -17.96 8.25 -0.14
N ALA A 236 -19.07 8.92 0.17
CA ALA A 236 -19.22 10.35 -0.06
C ALA A 236 -18.18 11.13 0.77
N GLY A 237 -17.24 11.77 0.07
CA GLY A 237 -16.09 12.46 0.68
C GLY A 237 -14.94 11.53 1.09
N GLY A 238 -14.92 10.27 0.62
CA GLY A 238 -13.90 9.29 0.99
C GLY A 238 -13.93 8.92 2.48
N LEU A 239 -12.80 8.51 3.05
CA LEU A 239 -12.72 8.25 4.49
C LEU A 239 -12.77 9.55 5.30
N ASP A 240 -12.15 10.60 4.77
CA ASP A 240 -12.16 11.93 5.39
C ASP A 240 -13.59 12.46 5.59
N GLY A 241 -14.53 12.09 4.71
CA GLY A 241 -15.92 12.55 4.80
C GLY A 241 -16.61 12.22 6.12
N SER A 242 -16.37 11.04 6.70
CA SER A 242 -16.94 10.67 8.01
C SER A 242 -16.29 11.47 9.15
N LEU A 243 -14.97 11.63 9.11
CA LEU A 243 -14.22 12.43 10.06
C LEU A 243 -14.63 13.91 9.98
N GLU A 244 -14.80 14.45 8.78
CA GLU A 244 -15.27 15.83 8.54
C GLU A 244 -16.70 16.07 9.04
N ARG A 245 -17.61 15.11 8.85
CA ARG A 245 -18.96 15.19 9.43
C ARG A 245 -18.92 15.23 10.95
N TRP A 246 -18.13 14.35 11.56
CA TRP A 246 -17.95 14.33 13.01
C TRP A 246 -17.34 15.64 13.53
N MET A 247 -16.27 16.12 12.91
CA MET A 247 -15.60 17.38 13.28
C MET A 247 -16.55 18.58 13.26
N ARG A 248 -17.39 18.69 12.23
CA ARG A 248 -18.42 19.76 12.14
C ARG A 248 -19.41 19.68 13.30
N ARG A 249 -19.91 18.48 13.63
CA ARG A 249 -20.82 18.27 14.78
C ARG A 249 -20.15 18.56 16.12
N SER A 250 -18.85 18.25 16.22
CA SER A 250 -18.03 18.46 17.42
C SER A 250 -17.52 19.89 17.57
N GLY A 251 -17.90 20.82 16.69
CA GLY A 251 -17.57 22.24 16.79
C GLY A 251 -16.18 22.62 16.27
N TYR A 252 -15.51 21.75 15.52
CA TYR A 252 -14.25 22.09 14.86
C TYR A 252 -14.47 23.13 13.75
N ARG A 253 -13.52 24.06 13.63
CA ARG A 253 -13.50 25.06 12.56
C ARG A 253 -12.40 24.72 11.57
N ARG A 254 -12.76 24.73 10.29
CA ARG A 254 -11.80 24.55 9.20
C ARG A 254 -10.96 25.82 9.04
N VAL A 255 -9.65 25.66 9.05
CA VAL A 255 -8.67 26.72 8.74
C VAL A 255 -8.25 26.54 7.28
N ALA A 256 -8.24 27.65 6.54
CA ALA A 256 -7.81 27.63 5.15
C ALA A 256 -6.32 27.29 5.05
N THR A 257 -5.99 26.35 4.18
CA THR A 257 -4.62 25.92 3.89
C THR A 257 -4.39 25.89 2.39
N ALA A 258 -3.14 26.05 1.97
CA ALA A 258 -2.77 25.87 0.57
C ALA A 258 -2.74 24.37 0.21
N GLY A 259 -3.29 24.01 -0.95
CA GLY A 259 -3.27 22.64 -1.48
C GLY A 259 -4.45 21.76 -1.06
N LEU A 260 -4.24 20.45 -1.09
CA LEU A 260 -5.29 19.44 -0.82
C LEU A 260 -5.59 19.25 0.68
N THR A 261 -4.65 19.61 1.55
CA THR A 261 -4.78 19.51 3.00
C THR A 261 -5.88 20.43 3.51
N SER A 262 -6.56 20.03 4.57
CA SER A 262 -7.50 20.83 5.35
C SER A 262 -7.17 20.68 6.81
N VAL A 263 -6.92 21.79 7.49
CA VAL A 263 -6.68 21.84 8.93
C VAL A 263 -8.01 22.13 9.64
N TRP A 264 -8.33 21.36 10.67
CA TRP A 264 -9.49 21.58 11.52
C TRP A 264 -9.02 21.81 12.95
N LYS A 265 -9.42 22.93 13.55
CA LYS A 265 -9.08 23.27 14.93
C LYS A 265 -10.29 23.16 15.83
N SER A 266 -10.09 22.56 17.00
CA SER A 266 -11.08 22.58 18.08
C SER A 266 -11.14 23.98 18.69
N SER A 267 -12.34 24.48 18.99
CA SER A 267 -12.50 25.66 19.86
C SER A 267 -12.36 25.31 21.35
N TRP A 268 -12.34 24.02 21.68
CA TRP A 268 -12.22 23.52 23.04
C TRP A 268 -10.76 23.57 23.47
N ARG A 269 -10.43 24.51 24.37
CA ARG A 269 -9.20 24.47 25.16
C ARG A 269 -9.44 23.53 26.33
N GLY A 270 -9.21 22.25 26.12
CA GLY A 270 -9.19 21.30 27.22
C GLY A 270 -8.22 21.76 28.28
N SER A 271 -8.63 21.76 29.54
CA SER A 271 -7.72 22.01 30.65
C SER A 271 -6.59 20.99 30.56
N SER A 272 -5.41 21.44 30.17
CA SER A 272 -4.17 20.67 30.11
C SER A 272 -3.81 20.18 31.51
N ARG A 273 -4.46 19.12 31.99
CA ARG A 273 -3.82 18.25 32.96
C ARG A 273 -2.97 17.31 32.12
N ALA A 274 -1.73 17.75 31.91
CA ALA A 274 -0.67 16.86 31.47
C ALA A 274 -0.72 15.63 32.39
N ALA A 275 -0.99 14.46 31.81
CA ALA A 275 -0.66 13.22 32.47
C ALA A 275 0.88 13.18 32.59
N PRO A 276 1.43 12.83 33.77
CA PRO A 276 2.86 12.82 34.03
C PRO A 276 3.62 11.79 33.18
#